data_AF-A0A0R2BTY1-F1
#
_entry.id   AF-A0A0R2BTY1-F1
#
_cell.length_a   1.000
_cell.length_b   1.000
_cell.length_c   1.000
_cell.angle_alpha   90.00
_cell.angle_beta   90.00
_cell.angle_gamma   90.00
#
_symmetry.space_group_name_H-M   'P 1'
#
loop_
_entity.id
_entity.type
_entity.pdbx_description
1 polymer ?
#
loop_
_entity_poly.entity_id
_entity_poly.type
_entity_poly.pdbx_seq_one_letter_code
_entity_poly.pdbx_strand_id
1 'polypeptide(L)'
;MNGYLVDTNIFIASNRNYRQEFFPVVWNFFSNDQEIFILDKVYKEMLQGKDELRDWAKCNKSKVVDSALAVKEYQDVLIYLVSSNKWEPAGYELWASDINKADPWLIACAKMKSLIIVTDEKNSGPNGKKSRQEPKIPFVADRLGVRTIGFWEFLKLKKFVAR
;
A
#
# COMPACT_ATOMS: atom_id res chain seq x y z
N MET A 1 5.15 17.72 0.46
CA MET A 1 4.94 16.25 0.42
C MET A 1 3.74 15.98 1.30
N ASN A 2 2.71 15.28 0.79
CA ASN A 2 1.42 15.20 1.50
C ASN A 2 1.27 13.97 2.42
N GLY A 3 2.27 13.09 2.45
CA GLY A 3 2.33 11.93 3.34
C GLY A 3 2.56 10.60 2.63
N TYR A 4 2.37 9.52 3.38
CA TYR A 4 2.72 8.15 3.03
C TYR A 4 1.52 7.22 3.25
N LEU A 5 1.22 6.39 2.26
CA LEU A 5 0.23 5.33 2.37
C LEU A 5 0.96 4.01 2.48
N VAL A 6 0.85 3.34 3.63
CA VAL A 6 1.65 2.16 3.93
C VAL A 6 0.86 0.90 3.57
N ASP A 7 1.49 0.02 2.80
CA ASP A 7 0.95 -1.27 2.39
C ASP A 7 0.95 -2.28 3.55
N THR A 8 0.02 -3.23 3.52
CA THR A 8 -0.10 -4.31 4.51
C THR A 8 1.20 -5.10 4.63
N ASN A 9 1.93 -5.31 3.53
CA ASN A 9 3.18 -6.07 3.56
C ASN A 9 4.24 -5.44 4.47
N ILE A 10 4.30 -4.10 4.58
CA ILE A 10 5.22 -3.37 5.44
C ILE A 10 4.87 -3.60 6.90
N PHE A 11 3.58 -3.54 7.24
CA PHE A 11 3.12 -3.80 8.60
C PHE A 11 3.38 -5.25 9.03
N ILE A 12 3.11 -6.22 8.15
CA ILE A 12 3.39 -7.64 8.42
C ILE A 12 4.90 -7.86 8.60
N ALA A 13 5.73 -7.32 7.71
CA ALA A 13 7.18 -7.44 7.81
C ALA A 13 7.72 -6.77 9.08
N SER A 14 7.17 -5.61 9.43
CA SER A 14 7.51 -4.90 10.67
C SER A 14 7.12 -5.71 11.90
N ASN A 15 5.95 -6.34 11.92
CA ASN A 15 5.51 -7.20 13.04
C ASN A 15 6.38 -8.44 13.20
N ARG A 16 6.89 -8.97 12.09
CA ARG A 16 7.79 -10.13 12.11
C ARG A 16 9.19 -9.78 12.63
N ASN A 17 9.75 -8.64 12.22
CA ASN A 17 11.14 -8.28 12.48
C ASN A 17 11.31 -7.36 13.69
N TYR A 18 10.31 -6.55 13.99
CA TYR A 18 10.29 -5.57 15.07
C TYR A 18 9.05 -5.77 15.93
N ARG A 19 8.94 -6.93 16.60
CA ARG A 19 7.79 -7.25 17.47
C ARG A 19 7.51 -6.12 18.48
N GLN A 20 6.23 -5.84 18.72
CA GLN A 20 5.79 -4.66 19.47
C GLN A 20 6.36 -4.63 20.89
N GLU A 21 6.40 -5.79 21.54
CA GLU A 21 6.96 -5.97 22.89
C GLU A 21 8.43 -5.52 23.00
N PHE A 22 9.25 -5.84 22.00
CA PHE A 22 10.69 -5.59 22.05
C PHE A 22 11.12 -4.30 21.35
N PHE A 23 10.31 -3.82 20.39
CA PHE A 23 10.62 -2.64 19.58
C PHE A 23 9.49 -1.60 19.60
N PRO A 24 9.03 -1.15 20.78
CA PRO A 24 7.94 -0.18 20.88
C PRO A 24 8.25 1.13 20.15
N VAL A 25 9.53 1.50 20.02
CA VAL A 25 9.98 2.69 19.27
C VAL A 25 9.53 2.68 17.80
N VAL A 26 9.51 1.52 17.14
CA VAL A 26 9.09 1.38 15.74
C VAL A 26 7.58 1.59 15.61
N TRP A 27 6.80 1.01 16.51
CA TRP A 27 5.34 1.12 16.49
C TRP A 27 4.84 2.47 16.95
N ASN A 28 5.51 3.08 17.93
CA ASN A 28 5.28 4.47 18.31
C ASN A 28 5.56 5.42 17.15
N PHE A 29 6.57 5.14 16.32
CA PHE A 29 6.80 5.91 15.10
C PHE A 29 5.62 5.79 14.12
N PHE A 30 5.18 4.57 13.79
CA PHE A 30 4.00 4.37 12.95
C PHE A 30 2.75 5.07 13.51
N SER A 31 2.55 5.02 14.82
CA SER A 31 1.40 5.61 15.53
C SER A 31 1.43 7.14 15.64
N ASN A 32 2.59 7.73 15.89
CA ASN A 32 2.68 9.16 16.22
C ASN A 32 2.93 10.03 14.99
N ASP A 33 3.51 9.47 13.93
CA ASP A 33 3.82 10.23 12.72
C ASP A 33 2.54 10.61 11.96
N GLN A 34 2.29 11.91 11.84
CA GLN A 34 1.06 12.45 11.23
C GLN A 34 1.02 12.34 9.71
N GLU A 35 2.16 12.02 9.08
CA GLU A 35 2.24 11.85 7.63
C GLU A 35 2.01 10.40 7.21
N ILE A 36 1.75 9.48 8.16
CA ILE A 36 1.49 8.07 7.88
C ILE A 36 -0.02 7.80 7.88
N PHE A 37 -0.51 7.27 6.77
CA PHE A 37 -1.88 6.90 6.54
C PHE A 37 -2.01 5.41 6.23
N ILE A 38 -3.19 4.87 6.56
CA ILE A 38 -3.55 3.46 6.32
C ILE A 38 -4.81 3.46 5.49
N LEU A 39 -4.84 2.74 4.37
CA LEU A 39 -6.07 2.59 3.60
C LEU A 39 -7.09 1.72 4.36
N ASP A 40 -8.38 2.01 4.25
CA ASP A 40 -9.43 1.18 4.89
C ASP A 40 -9.35 -0.32 4.52
N LYS A 41 -8.94 -0.65 3.29
CA LYS A 41 -8.72 -2.03 2.83
C LYS A 41 -7.50 -2.68 3.52
N VAL A 42 -6.37 -1.98 3.57
CA VAL A 42 -5.16 -2.39 4.34
C VAL A 42 -5.51 -2.59 5.80
N TYR A 43 -6.27 -1.66 6.39
CA TYR A 43 -6.76 -1.78 7.76
C TYR A 43 -7.60 -3.06 7.96
N LYS A 44 -8.52 -3.37 7.04
CA LYS A 44 -9.30 -4.62 7.09
C LYS A 44 -8.43 -5.87 6.98
N GLU A 45 -7.41 -5.87 6.13
CA GLU A 45 -6.46 -6.99 6.01
C GLU A 45 -5.70 -7.22 7.33
N MET A 46 -5.20 -6.16 7.98
CA MET A 46 -4.56 -6.27 9.29
C MET A 46 -5.51 -6.81 10.37
N LEU A 47 -6.80 -6.49 10.30
CA LEU A 47 -7.79 -7.00 11.25
C LEU A 47 -8.13 -8.49 11.09
N GLN A 48 -7.82 -9.10 9.95
CA GLN A 48 -8.02 -10.56 9.73
C GLN A 48 -6.98 -11.41 10.47
N GLY A 49 -5.86 -10.80 10.88
CA GLY A 49 -4.84 -11.43 11.73
C GLY A 49 -5.36 -11.81 13.11
N LYS A 50 -4.56 -12.62 13.83
CA LYS A 50 -4.82 -12.99 15.24
C LYS A 50 -3.70 -12.56 16.18
N ASP A 51 -2.84 -11.66 15.72
CA ASP A 51 -1.62 -11.23 16.40
C ASP A 51 -1.73 -9.79 16.90
N GLU A 52 -0.65 -9.33 17.55
CA GLU A 52 -0.52 -7.97 18.08
C GLU A 52 -0.71 -6.87 17.02
N LEU A 53 -0.51 -7.16 15.72
CA LEU A 53 -0.76 -6.22 14.65
C LEU A 53 -2.23 -5.83 14.55
N ARG A 54 -3.15 -6.78 14.79
CA ARG A 54 -4.58 -6.51 14.82
C ARG A 54 -4.95 -5.51 15.92
N ASP A 55 -4.38 -5.67 17.11
CA ASP A 55 -4.70 -4.80 18.24
C ASP A 55 -4.07 -3.42 18.09
N TRP A 56 -2.83 -3.36 17.57
CA TRP A 56 -2.23 -2.10 17.15
C TRP A 56 -3.08 -1.37 16.11
N ALA A 57 -3.57 -2.07 15.08
CA ALA A 57 -4.41 -1.47 14.05
C ALA A 57 -5.67 -0.83 14.65
N LYS A 58 -6.38 -1.52 15.55
CA LYS A 58 -7.58 -0.98 16.23
C LYS A 58 -7.29 0.32 16.98
N CYS A 59 -6.15 0.39 17.68
CA CYS A 59 -5.73 1.59 18.40
C CYS A 59 -5.36 2.76 17.47
N ASN A 60 -5.06 2.49 16.20
CA ASN A 60 -4.62 3.48 15.21
C ASN A 60 -5.67 3.78 14.13
N LYS A 61 -6.95 3.52 14.41
CA LYS A 61 -8.06 3.76 13.48
C LYS A 61 -8.13 5.20 12.97
N SER A 62 -7.66 6.19 13.73
CA SER A 62 -7.60 7.60 13.32
C SER A 62 -6.72 7.86 12.09
N LYS A 63 -5.81 6.95 11.74
CA LYS A 63 -4.96 7.03 10.54
C LYS A 63 -5.63 6.50 9.29
N VAL A 64 -6.80 5.88 9.43
CA VAL A 64 -7.45 5.20 8.33
C VAL A 64 -8.07 6.21 7.37
N VAL A 65 -7.70 6.13 6.10
CA VAL A 65 -8.29 6.92 5.01
C VAL A 65 -9.32 6.08 4.25
N ASP A 66 -10.46 6.68 3.95
CA ASP A 66 -11.54 6.03 3.22
C ASP A 66 -11.22 5.95 1.73
N SER A 67 -11.22 4.72 1.19
CA SER A 67 -11.00 4.48 -0.24
C SER A 67 -12.11 5.06 -1.11
N ALA A 68 -13.33 5.23 -0.57
CA ALA A 68 -14.48 5.76 -1.31
C ALA A 68 -14.24 7.19 -1.82
N LEU A 69 -13.29 7.93 -1.25
CA LEU A 69 -12.92 9.25 -1.74
C LEU A 69 -12.21 9.20 -3.11
N ALA A 70 -11.55 8.08 -3.45
CA ALA A 70 -10.72 7.95 -4.64
C ALA A 70 -11.34 7.06 -5.73
N VAL A 71 -12.67 7.00 -5.82
CA VAL A 71 -13.39 6.15 -6.79
C VAL A 71 -13.03 6.51 -8.24
N LYS A 72 -12.83 7.80 -8.54
CA LYS A 72 -12.46 8.25 -9.89
C LYS A 72 -11.05 7.76 -10.26
N GLU A 73 -10.09 7.92 -9.36
CA GLU A 73 -8.71 7.47 -9.57
C GLU A 73 -8.63 5.94 -9.61
N TYR A 74 -9.50 5.24 -8.88
CA TYR A 74 -9.63 3.79 -8.96
C TYR A 74 -10.08 3.35 -10.35
N GLN A 75 -11.05 4.04 -10.95
CA GLN A 75 -11.45 3.80 -12.34
C GLN A 75 -10.27 4.03 -13.31
N ASP A 76 -9.48 5.10 -13.12
CA ASP A 76 -8.28 5.33 -13.93
C ASP A 76 -7.29 4.15 -13.85
N VAL A 77 -7.09 3.58 -12.66
CA VAL A 77 -6.22 2.40 -12.46
C VAL A 77 -6.74 1.21 -13.26
N LEU A 78 -8.05 0.91 -13.16
CA LEU A 78 -8.65 -0.21 -13.89
C LEU A 78 -8.62 0.00 -15.41
N ILE A 79 -8.93 1.22 -15.87
CA ILE A 79 -8.87 1.59 -17.29
C ILE A 79 -7.44 1.37 -17.81
N TYR A 80 -6.42 1.79 -17.05
CA TYR A 80 -5.04 1.56 -17.44
C TYR A 80 -4.71 0.05 -17.54
N LEU A 81 -5.12 -0.76 -16.56
CA LEU A 81 -4.86 -2.20 -16.61
C LEU A 81 -5.43 -2.86 -17.88
N VAL A 82 -6.66 -2.50 -18.25
CA VAL A 82 -7.34 -3.07 -19.44
C VAL A 82 -6.78 -2.48 -20.74
N SER A 83 -6.60 -1.16 -20.82
CA SER A 83 -6.19 -0.47 -22.06
C SER A 83 -4.70 -0.56 -22.36
N SER A 84 -3.85 -0.80 -21.37
CA SER A 84 -2.38 -0.89 -21.55
C SER A 84 -1.94 -2.08 -22.40
N ASN A 85 -2.82 -3.06 -22.63
CA ASN A 85 -2.55 -4.28 -23.38
C ASN A 85 -1.37 -5.10 -22.80
N LYS A 86 -1.00 -4.87 -21.52
CA LYS A 86 0.11 -5.52 -20.83
C LYS A 86 -0.30 -6.79 -20.08
N TRP A 87 -1.58 -6.93 -19.77
CA TRP A 87 -2.14 -8.11 -19.11
C TRP A 87 -3.18 -8.78 -19.99
N GLU A 88 -3.30 -10.09 -19.83
CA GLU A 88 -4.47 -10.84 -20.25
C GLU A 88 -5.59 -10.66 -19.20
N PRO A 89 -6.86 -10.99 -19.53
CA PRO A 89 -7.96 -10.95 -18.55
C PRO A 89 -7.62 -11.64 -17.23
N ALA A 90 -7.04 -12.83 -17.30
CA ALA A 90 -6.60 -13.59 -16.12
C ALA A 90 -5.62 -12.84 -15.20
N GLY A 91 -4.86 -11.87 -15.72
CA GLY A 91 -3.96 -11.04 -14.93
C GLY A 91 -4.67 -9.86 -14.30
N TYR A 92 -5.29 -8.99 -15.12
CA TYR A 92 -5.90 -7.76 -14.59
C TYR A 92 -7.16 -8.01 -13.75
N GLU A 93 -7.88 -9.12 -13.97
CA GLU A 93 -9.05 -9.51 -13.17
C GLU A 93 -8.69 -9.80 -11.70
N LEU A 94 -7.44 -10.16 -11.40
CA LEU A 94 -6.99 -10.33 -10.02
C LEU A 94 -7.07 -9.04 -9.20
N TRP A 95 -7.04 -7.87 -9.87
CA TRP A 95 -7.31 -6.58 -9.24
C TRP A 95 -8.72 -6.07 -9.51
N ALA A 96 -9.26 -6.29 -10.71
CA ALA A 96 -10.53 -5.72 -11.13
C ALA A 96 -11.78 -6.44 -10.57
N SER A 97 -11.67 -7.74 -10.27
CA SER A 97 -12.83 -8.58 -9.91
C SER A 97 -13.19 -8.53 -8.42
N ASP A 98 -12.27 -8.12 -7.54
CA ASP A 98 -12.53 -7.94 -6.11
C ASP A 98 -12.37 -6.47 -5.70
N ILE A 99 -13.49 -5.83 -5.39
CA ILE A 99 -13.53 -4.44 -4.92
C ILE A 99 -12.82 -4.23 -3.58
N ASN A 100 -12.56 -5.29 -2.82
CA ASN A 100 -11.84 -5.23 -1.55
C ASN A 100 -10.32 -5.35 -1.72
N LYS A 101 -9.83 -5.65 -2.93
CA LYS A 101 -8.40 -5.75 -3.22
C LYS A 101 -7.71 -4.41 -2.98
N ALA A 102 -6.81 -4.35 -1.99
CA ALA A 102 -6.22 -3.09 -1.54
C ALA A 102 -5.33 -2.41 -2.61
N ASP A 103 -4.57 -3.17 -3.38
CA ASP A 103 -3.55 -2.70 -4.32
C ASP A 103 -4.02 -1.58 -5.29
N PRO A 104 -5.11 -1.76 -6.07
CA PRO A 104 -5.62 -0.70 -6.95
C PRO A 104 -6.09 0.54 -6.17
N TRP A 105 -6.65 0.37 -4.98
CA TRP A 105 -7.08 1.47 -4.13
C TRP A 105 -5.91 2.23 -3.50
N LEU A 106 -4.80 1.56 -3.17
CA LEU A 106 -3.57 2.21 -2.70
C LEU A 106 -3.07 3.21 -3.75
N ILE A 107 -3.04 2.80 -5.02
CA ILE A 107 -2.64 3.66 -6.15
C ILE A 107 -3.63 4.81 -6.34
N ALA A 108 -4.94 4.50 -6.31
CA ALA A 108 -5.98 5.50 -6.47
C ALA A 108 -5.91 6.60 -5.39
N CYS A 109 -5.87 6.22 -4.12
CA CYS A 109 -5.80 7.15 -3.00
C CYS A 109 -4.50 7.95 -2.99
N ALA A 110 -3.37 7.31 -3.32
CA ALA A 110 -2.09 7.99 -3.41
C ALA A 110 -2.07 9.02 -4.54
N LYS A 111 -2.65 8.70 -5.71
CA LYS A 111 -2.83 9.65 -6.82
C LYS A 111 -3.69 10.85 -6.41
N MET A 112 -4.86 10.59 -5.84
CA MET A 112 -5.82 11.63 -5.43
C MET A 112 -5.22 12.61 -4.41
N LYS A 113 -4.52 12.10 -3.39
CA LYS A 113 -3.96 12.90 -2.30
C LYS A 113 -2.52 13.35 -2.51
N SER A 114 -1.88 12.97 -3.62
CA SER A 114 -0.45 13.17 -3.89
C SER A 114 0.45 12.57 -2.78
N LEU A 115 0.13 11.33 -2.36
CA LEU A 115 0.89 10.56 -1.37
C LEU A 115 1.92 9.65 -2.05
N ILE A 116 2.88 9.20 -1.25
CA ILE A 116 3.85 8.17 -1.64
C ILE A 116 3.40 6.82 -1.07
N ILE A 117 3.40 5.77 -1.88
CA ILE A 117 3.12 4.42 -1.37
C ILE A 117 4.39 3.82 -0.79
N VAL A 118 4.31 3.26 0.41
CA VAL A 118 5.39 2.49 1.03
C VAL A 118 5.07 1.01 0.87
N THR A 119 5.84 0.30 0.06
CA THR A 119 5.69 -1.14 -0.20
C THR A 119 7.04 -1.76 -0.52
N ASP A 120 7.29 -2.96 -0.03
CA ASP A 120 8.49 -3.75 -0.36
C ASP A 120 8.25 -4.68 -1.56
N GLU A 121 7.14 -4.50 -2.28
CA GLU A 121 6.91 -5.19 -3.54
C GLU A 121 7.95 -4.77 -4.60
N LYS A 122 8.43 -5.75 -5.38
CA LYS A 122 9.36 -5.47 -6.48
C LYS A 122 8.62 -4.89 -7.68
N ASN A 123 9.27 -3.93 -8.35
CA ASN A 123 8.81 -3.41 -9.63
C ASN A 123 9.05 -4.42 -10.75
N SER A 124 8.25 -5.49 -10.79
CA SER A 124 8.28 -6.51 -11.83
C SER A 124 6.98 -6.46 -12.62
N GLY A 125 6.99 -5.84 -13.79
CA GLY A 125 5.84 -5.85 -14.68
C GLY A 125 6.05 -6.67 -15.95
N PRO A 126 5.02 -6.78 -16.80
CA PRO A 126 5.10 -7.50 -18.06
C PRO A 126 6.15 -6.87 -18.98
N ASN A 127 7.21 -7.63 -19.28
CA ASN A 127 8.26 -7.25 -20.22
C ASN A 127 8.15 -8.15 -21.46
N GLY A 128 7.61 -7.59 -22.55
CA GLY A 128 7.38 -8.32 -23.80
C GLY A 128 5.93 -8.82 -23.92
N LYS A 129 5.71 -10.11 -23.66
CA LYS A 129 4.37 -10.73 -23.80
C LYS A 129 3.41 -10.26 -22.72
N LYS A 130 2.11 -10.35 -23.01
CA LYS A 130 1.06 -10.10 -22.02
C LYS A 130 1.22 -11.04 -20.83
N SER A 131 1.05 -10.51 -19.62
CA SER A 131 1.12 -11.29 -18.40
C SER A 131 -0.25 -11.79 -17.97
N ARG A 132 -0.29 -13.03 -17.49
CA ARG A 132 -1.43 -13.61 -16.76
C ARG A 132 -1.26 -13.49 -15.24
N GLN A 133 -0.11 -12.97 -14.79
CA GLN A 133 0.17 -12.76 -13.37
C GLN A 133 -0.46 -11.46 -12.89
N GLU A 134 -0.69 -11.40 -11.59
CA GLU A 134 -1.19 -10.23 -10.89
C GLU A 134 -0.34 -8.97 -11.18
N PRO A 135 -0.96 -7.81 -11.42
CA PRO A 135 -0.26 -6.54 -11.51
C PRO A 135 0.53 -6.25 -10.23
N LYS A 136 1.57 -5.41 -10.35
CA LYS A 136 2.44 -5.01 -9.25
C LYS A 136 2.28 -3.52 -8.98
N ILE A 137 2.11 -3.15 -7.71
CA ILE A 137 1.89 -1.78 -7.24
C ILE A 137 2.95 -0.85 -7.83
N PRO A 138 4.28 -1.09 -7.68
CA PRO A 138 5.28 -0.15 -8.19
C PRO A 138 5.21 0.02 -9.71
N PHE A 139 4.87 -1.03 -10.45
CA PHE A 139 4.81 -0.99 -11.91
C PHE A 139 3.62 -0.17 -12.42
N VAL A 140 2.45 -0.38 -11.82
CA VAL A 140 1.23 0.34 -12.19
C VAL A 140 1.26 1.78 -11.68
N ALA A 141 1.75 1.99 -10.45
CA ALA A 141 1.89 3.30 -9.82
C ALA A 141 2.81 4.23 -10.64
N ASP A 142 3.98 3.75 -11.07
CA ASP A 142 4.92 4.51 -11.91
C ASP A 142 4.23 5.07 -13.17
N ARG A 143 3.42 4.24 -13.82
CA ARG A 143 2.70 4.58 -15.06
C ARG A 143 1.58 5.59 -14.85
N LEU A 144 1.08 5.70 -13.62
CA LEU A 144 0.05 6.65 -13.22
C LEU A 144 0.62 7.87 -12.47
N GLY A 145 1.95 8.02 -12.44
CA GLY A 145 2.63 9.15 -11.80
C GLY A 145 2.62 9.09 -10.28
N VAL A 146 2.39 7.92 -9.69
CA VAL A 146 2.40 7.69 -8.25
C VAL A 146 3.74 7.12 -7.82
N ARG A 147 4.42 7.81 -6.90
CA ARG A 147 5.72 7.36 -6.38
C ARG A 147 5.54 6.22 -5.38
N THR A 148 6.37 5.21 -5.51
CA THR A 148 6.51 4.11 -4.54
C THR A 148 7.92 4.06 -3.97
N ILE A 149 8.06 3.75 -2.68
CA ILE A 149 9.36 3.58 -2.01
C ILE A 149 9.33 2.34 -1.12
N GLY A 150 10.49 1.71 -0.91
CA GLY A 150 10.64 0.61 0.03
C GLY A 150 10.73 1.09 1.49
N PHE A 151 10.61 0.16 2.44
CA PHE A 151 10.61 0.46 3.87
C PHE A 151 11.86 1.23 4.33
N TRP A 152 13.04 0.81 3.88
CA TRP A 152 14.31 1.44 4.28
C TRP A 152 14.47 2.86 3.72
N GLU A 153 14.03 3.10 2.49
CA GLU A 153 14.00 4.46 1.93
C GLU A 153 13.02 5.34 2.70
N PHE A 154 11.85 4.79 3.07
CA PHE A 154 10.88 5.48 3.90
C PHE A 154 11.47 5.92 5.26
N LEU A 155 12.12 5.00 5.99
CA LEU A 155 12.79 5.36 7.26
C LEU A 155 13.86 6.44 7.07
N LYS A 156 14.64 6.36 5.98
CA LYS A 156 15.65 7.37 5.64
C LYS A 156 15.01 8.75 5.40
N LEU A 157 13.92 8.83 4.64
CA LEU A 157 13.21 10.08 4.36
C LEU A 157 12.59 10.68 5.63
N LYS A 158 12.08 9.83 6.52
CA LYS A 158 11.54 10.22 7.83
C LYS A 158 12.61 10.51 8.87
N LYS A 159 13.90 10.33 8.53
CA LYS A 159 15.06 10.46 9.44
C LYS A 159 14.89 9.64 10.72
N PHE A 160 14.21 8.49 10.61
CA PHE A 160 13.95 7.62 11.74
C PHE A 160 15.25 6.92 12.16
N VAL A 161 15.53 6.96 13.46
CA VAL A 161 16.63 6.22 14.10
C VAL A 161 16.07 5.63 15.37
N ALA A 162 16.12 4.30 15.51
CA ALA A 162 15.78 3.63 16.76
C ALA A 162 16.83 4.03 17.82
N ARG A 163 16.39 4.73 18.86
CA ARG A 163 17.19 5.16 20.00
C ARG A 163 16.45 4.81 21.28
#